data_AF-A0A503I6E8-F1
#
_entry.id   AF-A0A503I6E8-F1
#
_cell.length_a   1.000
_cell.length_b   1.000
_cell.length_c   1.000
_cell.angle_alpha   90.00
_cell.angle_beta   90.00
_cell.angle_gamma   90.00
#
_symmetry.space_group_name_H-M   'P 1'
#
loop_
_entity.id
_entity.type
_entity.pdbx_description
1 polymer ?
#
loop_
_entity_poly.entity_id
_entity_poly.type
_entity_poly.pdbx_seq_one_letter_code
_entity_poly.pdbx_strand_id
1 'polypeptide(L)' 'MPDQNAMIRAAVGRLLSEKTGVAVISMKESITELLARTGAALTIETLQDMLLEMAEVRGMTVVLDV' A
#
# COMPACT_ATOMS: atom_id res chain seq x y z
N MET A 1 -10.32 -18.67 -8.66
CA MET A 1 -10.39 -17.85 -7.43
C MET A 1 -9.98 -16.45 -7.82
N PRO A 2 -10.67 -15.38 -7.44
CA PRO A 2 -10.13 -14.05 -7.69
C PRO A 2 -8.87 -13.89 -6.84
N ASP A 3 -7.75 -13.59 -7.48
CA ASP A 3 -6.46 -13.41 -6.82
C ASP A 3 -6.57 -12.29 -5.78
N GLN A 4 -6.58 -12.65 -4.49
CA GLN A 4 -6.53 -11.67 -3.39
C GLN A 4 -5.35 -10.69 -3.58
N ASN A 5 -4.24 -11.19 -4.14
CA ASN A 5 -3.09 -10.39 -4.50
C ASN A 5 -3.40 -9.32 -5.56
N ALA A 6 -4.25 -9.63 -6.55
CA ALA A 6 -4.69 -8.67 -7.55
C ALA A 6 -5.61 -7.60 -6.96
N MET A 7 -6.50 -7.98 -6.03
CA MET A 7 -7.36 -7.01 -5.33
C MET A 7 -6.54 -6.04 -4.48
N ILE A 8 -5.54 -6.55 -3.76
CA ILE A 8 -4.69 -5.70 -2.92
C ILE A 8 -3.80 -4.80 -3.79
N ARG A 9 -3.23 -5.29 -4.88
CA ARG A 9 -2.51 -4.42 -5.84
C ARG A 9 -3.40 -3.29 -6.35
N ALA A 10 -4.67 -3.58 -6.65
CA ALA A 10 -5.62 -2.54 -7.05
C ALA A 10 -5.90 -1.53 -5.92
N ALA A 11 -6.02 -2.01 -4.67
CA ALA A 11 -6.21 -1.15 -3.51
C ALA A 11 -4.98 -0.27 -3.21
N VAL A 12 -3.77 -0.83 -3.25
CA VAL A 12 -2.50 -0.10 -3.14
C VAL A 12 -2.37 0.94 -4.25
N GLY A 13 -2.67 0.55 -5.49
CA GLY A 13 -2.67 1.46 -6.63
C GLY A 13 -3.63 2.63 -6.42
N ARG A 14 -4.84 2.40 -5.87
CA ARG A 14 -5.78 3.47 -5.52
C ARG A 14 -5.25 4.35 -4.39
N LEU A 15 -4.74 3.77 -3.30
CA LEU A 15 -4.17 4.51 -2.19
C LEU A 15 -3.08 5.49 -2.67
N LEU A 16 -2.13 4.98 -3.46
CA LEU A 16 -1.05 5.79 -4.02
C LEU A 16 -1.58 6.85 -4.99
N SER A 17 -2.64 6.53 -5.74
CA SER A 17 -3.30 7.49 -6.62
C SER A 17 -4.02 8.60 -5.85
N GLU A 18 -4.67 8.27 -4.73
CA GLU A 18 -5.32 9.24 -3.83
C GLU A 18 -4.30 10.14 -3.14
N LYS A 19 -3.10 9.62 -2.87
CA LYS A 19 -1.96 10.36 -2.32
C LYS A 19 -1.07 10.98 -3.41
N THR A 20 -1.49 10.99 -4.68
CA THR A 20 -0.73 11.62 -5.77
C THR A 20 -0.52 13.11 -5.48
N GLY A 21 0.74 13.54 -5.46
CA GLY A 21 1.14 14.90 -5.05
C GLY A 21 1.71 14.97 -3.63
N VAL A 22 1.58 13.91 -2.84
CA VAL A 22 2.30 13.75 -1.58
C VAL A 22 3.61 13.02 -1.86
N ALA A 23 4.74 13.70 -1.75
CA ALA A 23 6.05 13.11 -2.03
C ALA A 23 6.45 12.00 -1.03
N VAL A 24 5.86 12.02 0.16
CA VAL A 24 6.23 11.15 1.28
C VAL A 24 4.98 10.62 1.99
N ILE A 25 4.82 9.29 2.06
CA ILE A 25 3.70 8.63 2.74
C ILE A 25 4.20 7.79 3.93
N SER A 26 3.43 7.71 5.01
CA SER A 26 3.75 6.86 6.16
C SER A 26 3.38 5.40 5.88
N MET A 27 4.31 4.48 6.15
CA MET A 27 4.08 3.04 6.05
C MET A 27 2.91 2.61 6.94
N LYS A 28 2.95 3.01 8.22
CA LYS A 28 1.96 2.59 9.22
C LYS A 28 0.55 3.05 8.87
N GLU A 29 0.40 4.31 8.47
CA GLU A 29 -0.88 4.89 8.04
C GLU A 29 -1.41 4.14 6.81
N SER A 30 -0.56 3.96 5.80
CA SER A 30 -0.93 3.31 4.54
C SER A 30 -1.38 1.87 4.74
N ILE A 31 -0.67 1.09 5.59
CA ILE A 31 -1.03 -0.29 5.91
C ILE A 31 -2.35 -0.35 6.69
N THR A 32 -2.55 0.55 7.66
CA THR A 32 -3.79 0.60 8.43
C THR A 32 -4.99 0.90 7.52
N GLU A 33 -4.83 1.83 6.58
CA GLU A 33 -5.87 2.17 5.62
C GLU A 33 -6.13 1.03 4.61
N LEU A 34 -5.07 0.36 4.14
CA LEU A 34 -5.21 -0.81 3.26
C LEU A 34 -5.93 -1.96 3.95
N LEU A 35 -5.61 -2.25 5.21
CA LEU A 35 -6.29 -3.27 6.01
C LEU A 35 -7.77 -2.91 6.21
N ALA A 36 -8.08 -1.66 6.50
CA ALA A 36 -9.46 -1.19 6.64
C ALA A 36 -10.26 -1.29 5.33
N ARG A 37 -9.64 -1.02 4.17
CA ARG A 37 -10.29 -1.06 2.85
C ARG A 37 -10.45 -2.47 2.29
N THR A 38 -9.45 -3.33 2.47
CA THR A 38 -9.41 -4.67 1.85
C THR A 38 -9.88 -5.77 2.78
N GLY A 39 -9.88 -5.54 4.09
CA GLY A 39 -10.14 -6.58 5.10
C GLY A 39 -9.17 -7.77 4.98
N ALA A 40 -7.99 -7.54 4.35
CA ALA A 40 -7.14 -8.61 3.89
C ALA A 40 -6.52 -9.42 5.03
N ALA A 41 -6.52 -10.73 4.86
CA ALA A 41 -5.86 -11.70 5.74
C ALA A 41 -4.36 -11.90 5.40
N LEU A 42 -3.80 -11.07 4.52
CA LEU A 42 -2.38 -11.12 4.16
C LEU A 42 -1.52 -10.57 5.29
N THR A 43 -0.33 -11.14 5.44
CA THR A 43 0.61 -10.70 6.48
C THR A 43 1.04 -9.27 6.22
N ILE A 44 1.31 -8.54 7.31
CA ILE A 44 1.74 -7.14 7.25
C ILE A 44 2.98 -7.00 6.36
N GLU A 45 3.92 -7.94 6.43
CA GLU A 45 5.14 -7.96 5.61
C GLU A 45 4.82 -7.92 4.11
N THR A 46 3.92 -8.77 3.62
CA THR A 46 3.58 -8.78 2.19
C THR A 46 2.90 -7.48 1.74
N LEU A 47 2.10 -6.86 2.61
CA LEU A 47 1.51 -5.55 2.33
C LEU A 47 2.57 -4.44 2.30
N GLN A 48 3.58 -4.51 3.18
CA GLN A 48 4.69 -3.56 3.22
C GLN A 48 5.56 -3.66 1.96
N ASP A 49 5.96 -4.87 1.56
CA ASP A 49 6.71 -5.11 0.32
C ASP A 49 5.95 -4.56 -0.88
N MET A 50 4.68 -4.92 -1.04
CA MET A 50 3.88 -4.44 -2.17
C MET A 50 3.71 -2.92 -2.19
N LEU A 51 3.52 -2.29 -1.02
CA LEU A 51 3.41 -0.84 -0.93
C LEU A 51 4.73 -0.16 -1.35
N LEU A 52 5.87 -0.69 -0.89
CA LEU A 52 7.20 -0.19 -1.24
C LEU A 52 7.44 -0.31 -2.75
N GLU A 53 7.26 -1.50 -3.32
CA GLU A 53 7.46 -1.74 -4.75
C GLU A 53 6.58 -0.80 -5.60
N MET A 54 5.30 -0.66 -5.24
CA MET A 54 4.38 0.17 -6.01
C MET A 54 4.57 1.67 -5.80
N ALA A 55 5.10 2.11 -4.65
CA ALA A 55 5.44 3.51 -4.38
C ALA A 55 6.74 3.90 -5.08
N GLU A 56 7.75 3.03 -5.07
CA GLU A 56 9.03 3.25 -5.75
C GLU A 56 8.85 3.46 -7.25
N VAL A 57 8.04 2.60 -7.91
CA VAL A 57 7.70 2.75 -9.34
C VAL A 57 7.04 4.11 -9.65
N ARG A 58 6.37 4.72 -8.67
CA ARG A 58 5.73 6.04 -8.79
C ARG A 58 6.63 7.19 -8.33
N GLY A 59 7.85 6.92 -7.88
CA GLY A 59 8.77 7.93 -7.35
C GLY A 59 8.31 8.52 -6.00
N MET A 60 7.49 7.80 -5.24
CA MET A 60 7.01 8.22 -3.93
C MET A 60 7.89 7.61 -2.83
N THR A 61 8.19 8.40 -1.79
CA THR A 61 8.97 7.91 -0.64
C THR A 61 8.03 7.35 0.43
N VAL A 62 8.29 6.13 0.90
CA VAL A 62 7.58 5.55 2.05
C VAL A 62 8.45 5.66 3.29
N VAL A 63 7.93 6.30 4.34
CA VAL A 63 8.63 6.42 5.61
C VAL A 63 8.24 5.27 6.53
N LEU A 64 9.25 4.60 7.06
CA LEU A 64 9.10 3.61 8.12
C LEU A 64 8.94 4.35 9.45
N ASP A 65 7.69 4.58 9.86
CA ASP A 65 7.36 5.00 11.22
C ASP A 65 7.61 3.81 12.17
N VAL A 66 8.68 3.90 12.98
CA VAL A 66 9.01 2.98 14.09
C VAL A 66 8.12 3.18 15.31
#